data_AF-H9FFQ5-F1
#
_entry.id   AF-H9FFQ5-F1
#
_cell.length_a   1.000
_cell.length_b   1.000
_cell.length_c   1.000
_cell.angle_alpha   90.00
_cell.angle_beta   90.00
_cell.angle_gamma   90.00
#
_symmetry.space_group_name_H-M   'P 1'
#
loop_
_entity.id
_entity.type
_entity.pdbx_description
1 polymer ?
#
loop_
_entity_poly.entity_id
_entity_poly.type
_entity_poly.pdbx_seq_one_letter_code
_entity_poly.pdbx_strand_id
1 'polypeptide(L)'
;SFRETEENAVWIRIAWGTQYTKPNQYKPTYVVYYSQTPYAFKSSSTLRRNTPLLGQALTVASKHHQIVKMDLRSRYLDSLKAIVFKQYNQTFETHNSATPLQERSLGLDINMDSRIIHENIVEKERVQRITQETFGDYPQPQLEFAQYKLETKFKSDLNGSILAEREEPLRCLIKFSSPHLLEALKSLAPAGIADAPLSPLLTCIP
;
A
#
# COMPACT_ATOMS: atom_id res chain seq x y z
N SER A 1 23.98 11.97 -12.17
CA SER A 1 24.40 12.69 -10.96
C SER A 1 23.85 11.95 -9.77
N PHE A 2 24.67 11.77 -8.73
CA PHE A 2 24.33 11.04 -7.51
C PHE A 2 24.31 12.01 -6.33
N ARG A 3 23.35 11.83 -5.44
CA ARG A 3 23.31 12.53 -4.15
C ARG A 3 23.06 11.51 -3.06
N GLU A 4 23.99 11.41 -2.13
CA GLU A 4 23.83 10.64 -0.91
C GLU A 4 23.08 11.50 0.12
N THR A 5 22.26 10.85 0.94
CA THR A 5 21.45 11.48 1.98
C THR A 5 21.58 10.69 3.28
N GLU A 6 21.29 11.33 4.41
CA GLU A 6 21.58 10.84 5.78
C GLU A 6 20.98 9.46 6.10
N GLU A 7 19.93 9.02 5.40
CA GLU A 7 19.32 7.69 5.56
C GLU A 7 19.95 6.58 4.70
N ASN A 8 21.23 6.69 4.32
CA ASN A 8 21.91 5.77 3.38
C ASN A 8 21.16 5.62 2.04
N ALA A 9 20.41 6.65 1.65
CA ALA A 9 19.67 6.69 0.40
C ALA A 9 20.48 7.36 -0.70
N VAL A 10 20.52 6.70 -1.86
CA VAL A 10 21.17 7.18 -3.07
C VAL A 10 20.10 7.68 -4.04
N TRP A 11 20.15 8.98 -4.33
CA TRP A 11 19.33 9.61 -5.34
C TRP A 11 20.06 9.61 -6.68
N ILE A 12 19.46 8.97 -7.67
CA ILE A 12 20.01 8.82 -9.02
C ILE A 12 19.15 9.63 -9.99
N ARG A 13 19.75 10.66 -10.59
CA ARG A 13 19.12 11.42 -11.68
C ARG A 13 19.65 10.95 -13.02
N ILE A 14 18.75 10.46 -13.88
CA ILE A 14 19.06 9.92 -15.21
C ILE A 14 18.39 10.80 -16.27
N ALA A 15 19.20 11.45 -17.11
CA ALA A 15 18.72 12.13 -18.31
C ALA A 15 18.91 11.21 -19.52
N TRP A 16 17.85 10.98 -20.30
CA TRP A 16 17.89 10.07 -21.43
C TRP A 16 18.21 10.80 -22.72
N GLY A 17 19.14 10.25 -23.50
CA GLY A 17 19.46 10.68 -24.87
C GLY A 17 19.31 9.54 -25.86
N THR A 18 19.66 9.81 -27.11
CA THR A 18 19.82 8.78 -28.13
C THR A 18 21.24 8.85 -28.69
N GLN A 19 21.63 7.90 -29.53
CA GLN A 19 22.92 7.96 -30.22
C GLN A 19 23.11 9.20 -31.09
N TYR A 20 22.02 9.90 -31.45
CA TYR A 20 22.04 11.08 -32.31
C TYR A 20 21.66 12.38 -31.60
N THR A 21 21.16 12.31 -30.36
CA THR A 21 20.63 13.48 -29.64
C THR A 21 21.15 13.53 -28.22
N LYS A 22 21.56 14.74 -27.80
CA LYS A 22 21.99 14.99 -26.41
C LYS A 22 20.90 14.58 -25.40
N PRO A 23 21.29 14.12 -24.20
CA PRO A 23 20.32 13.77 -23.16
C PRO A 23 19.41 14.92 -22.76
N ASN A 24 18.10 14.68 -22.73
CA ASN A 24 17.12 15.69 -22.37
C ASN A 24 17.12 15.92 -20.84
N GLN A 25 17.64 17.07 -20.42
CA GLN A 25 17.74 17.43 -19.00
C GLN A 25 16.41 17.86 -18.37
N TYR A 26 15.40 18.20 -19.17
CA TYR A 26 14.10 18.66 -18.68
C TYR A 26 13.15 17.50 -18.36
N LYS A 27 13.41 16.30 -18.86
CA LYS A 27 12.61 15.09 -18.61
C LYS A 27 13.45 13.96 -18.00
N PRO A 28 14.09 14.19 -16.84
CA PRO A 28 14.88 13.16 -16.18
C PRO A 28 13.97 12.09 -15.56
N THR A 29 14.53 10.90 -15.38
CA THR A 29 13.97 9.86 -14.51
C THR A 29 14.75 9.85 -13.21
N TYR A 30 14.04 9.83 -12.08
CA TYR A 30 14.63 9.74 -10.76
C TYR A 30 14.46 8.33 -10.22
N VAL A 31 15.53 7.80 -9.61
CA VAL A 31 15.52 6.57 -8.84
C VAL A 31 16.04 6.86 -7.45
N VAL A 32 15.36 6.35 -6.43
CA VAL A 32 15.78 6.42 -5.03
C VAL A 32 15.98 5.00 -4.55
N TYR A 33 17.19 4.70 -4.08
CA TYR A 33 17.57 3.40 -3.56
C TYR A 33 18.09 3.54 -2.13
N TYR A 34 17.61 2.69 -1.23
CA TYR A 34 18.02 2.68 0.17
C TYR A 34 19.00 1.52 0.40
N SER A 35 20.22 1.85 0.79
CA SER A 35 21.36 0.93 0.90
C SER A 35 21.22 0.02 2.12
N GLN A 36 20.34 -0.99 2.00
CA GLN A 36 20.06 -2.11 2.91
C GLN A 36 18.67 -2.73 2.64
N THR A 37 17.93 -2.23 1.65
CA THR A 37 16.61 -2.73 1.30
C THR A 37 16.58 -3.30 -0.12
N PRO A 38 15.74 -4.32 -0.40
CA PRO A 38 15.57 -4.85 -1.76
C PRO A 38 14.69 -3.93 -2.64
N TYR A 39 14.38 -2.72 -2.17
CA TYR A 39 13.39 -1.84 -2.79
C TYR A 39 14.06 -0.64 -3.48
N ALA A 40 13.56 -0.30 -4.66
CA ALA A 40 13.95 0.89 -5.40
C ALA A 40 12.70 1.63 -5.88
N PHE A 41 12.65 2.93 -5.59
CA PHE A 41 11.56 3.79 -6.00
C PHE A 41 11.94 4.49 -7.30
N LYS A 42 11.04 4.48 -8.28
CA LYS A 42 11.27 5.10 -9.59
C LYS A 42 10.15 6.08 -9.91
N SER A 43 10.52 7.29 -10.34
CA SER A 43 9.56 8.27 -10.82
C SER A 43 8.83 7.76 -12.07
N SER A 44 7.60 8.22 -12.27
CA SER A 44 6.90 8.00 -13.53
C SER A 44 7.68 8.70 -14.64
N SER A 45 7.96 7.97 -15.73
CA SER A 45 8.72 8.50 -16.87
C SER A 45 7.87 8.40 -18.13
N THR A 46 7.86 9.46 -18.93
CA THR A 46 7.21 9.46 -20.24
C THR A 46 7.93 8.52 -21.21
N LEU A 47 9.22 8.25 -20.99
CA LEU A 47 10.06 7.43 -21.85
C LEU A 47 10.01 5.96 -21.44
N ARG A 48 8.83 5.34 -21.60
CA ARG A 48 8.56 3.96 -21.16
C ARG A 48 9.51 2.93 -21.78
N ARG A 49 10.01 3.18 -23.00
CA ARG A 49 10.96 2.32 -23.72
C ARG A 49 12.23 2.01 -22.92
N ASN A 50 12.69 2.93 -22.09
CA ASN A 50 13.94 2.77 -21.34
C ASN A 50 13.72 2.12 -19.95
N THR A 51 12.48 1.82 -19.59
CA THR A 51 12.14 1.15 -18.32
C THR A 51 12.80 -0.23 -18.17
N PRO A 52 12.74 -1.16 -19.15
CA PRO A 52 13.39 -2.45 -19.02
C PRO A 52 14.92 -2.34 -18.91
N LEU A 53 15.53 -1.44 -19.70
CA LEU A 53 16.97 -1.18 -19.65
C LEU A 53 17.40 -0.66 -18.27
N LEU A 54 16.65 0.29 -17.72
CA LEU A 54 16.91 0.79 -16.37
C LEU A 54 16.77 -0.32 -15.32
N GLY A 55 15.76 -1.17 -15.45
CA GLY A 55 15.57 -2.32 -14.56
C GLY A 55 16.77 -3.27 -14.58
N GLN A 56 17.22 -3.66 -15.76
CA GLN A 56 18.40 -4.52 -15.92
C GLN A 56 19.66 -3.89 -15.34
N ALA A 57 19.90 -2.60 -15.63
CA ALA A 57 21.05 -1.88 -15.09
C ALA A 57 21.05 -1.84 -13.56
N LEU A 58 19.89 -1.58 -12.95
CA LEU A 58 19.73 -1.60 -11.49
C LEU A 58 19.96 -3.00 -10.90
N THR A 59 19.42 -4.05 -11.53
CA THR A 59 19.60 -5.45 -11.10
C THR A 59 21.09 -5.83 -11.09
N VAL A 60 21.81 -5.55 -12.19
CA VAL A 60 23.24 -5.86 -12.31
C VAL A 60 24.07 -5.02 -11.33
N ALA A 61 23.83 -3.71 -11.25
CA ALA A 61 24.59 -2.81 -10.39
C ALA A 61 24.42 -3.12 -8.90
N SER A 62 23.23 -3.56 -8.50
CA SER A 62 22.92 -3.93 -7.11
C SER A 62 23.24 -5.38 -6.76
N LYS A 63 23.75 -6.18 -7.72
CA LYS A 63 24.03 -7.62 -7.56
C LYS A 63 22.80 -8.45 -7.16
N HIS A 64 21.62 -8.09 -7.67
CA HIS A 64 20.40 -8.89 -7.51
C HIS A 64 20.14 -9.75 -8.75
N HIS A 65 19.28 -10.78 -8.62
CA HIS A 65 18.94 -11.66 -9.74
C HIS A 65 17.75 -11.14 -10.56
N GLN A 66 16.77 -10.50 -9.91
CA GLN A 66 15.52 -10.10 -10.54
C GLN A 66 15.01 -8.78 -9.95
N ILE A 67 14.32 -8.00 -10.79
CA ILE A 67 13.57 -6.82 -10.37
C ILE A 67 12.11 -7.01 -10.77
N VAL A 68 11.19 -6.81 -9.82
CA VAL A 68 9.74 -6.92 -10.05
C VAL A 68 9.09 -5.58 -9.74
N LYS A 69 8.18 -5.15 -10.62
CA LYS A 69 7.42 -3.93 -10.41
C LYS A 69 6.24 -4.23 -9.49
N MET A 70 6.15 -3.51 -8.38
CA MET A 70 4.96 -3.52 -7.52
C MET A 70 3.82 -2.72 -8.16
N ASP A 71 2.58 -3.15 -7.90
CA ASP A 71 1.35 -2.48 -8.34
C ASP A 71 0.94 -1.33 -7.38
N LEU A 72 1.94 -0.61 -6.86
CA LEU A 72 1.79 0.56 -5.99
C LEU A 72 2.22 1.83 -6.72
N ARG A 73 1.43 2.90 -6.56
CA ARG A 73 1.73 4.22 -7.12
C ARG A 73 1.19 5.31 -6.22
N SER A 74 2.05 6.25 -5.85
CA SER A 74 1.68 7.44 -5.09
C SER A 74 2.48 8.66 -5.58
N ARG A 75 2.01 9.85 -5.22
CA ARG A 75 2.77 11.10 -5.39
C ARG A 75 3.78 11.34 -4.26
N TYR A 76 3.60 10.65 -3.14
CA TYR A 76 4.33 10.84 -1.89
C TYR A 76 5.32 9.68 -1.67
N LEU A 77 6.62 9.98 -1.78
CA LEU A 77 7.68 8.97 -1.67
C LEU A 77 7.81 8.43 -0.24
N ASP A 78 7.69 9.30 0.74
CA ASP A 78 7.62 8.99 2.18
C ASP A 78 6.47 8.03 2.49
N SER A 79 5.28 8.24 1.91
CA SER A 79 4.15 7.33 2.07
C SER A 79 4.44 5.96 1.43
N LEU A 80 5.01 5.90 0.23
CA LEU A 80 5.42 4.63 -0.38
C LEU A 80 6.50 3.91 0.44
N LYS A 81 7.46 4.66 0.97
CA LYS A 81 8.51 4.14 1.86
C LYS A 81 7.86 3.53 3.11
N ALA A 82 6.97 4.27 3.77
CA ALA A 82 6.28 3.80 4.97
C ALA A 82 5.49 2.51 4.70
N ILE A 83 4.80 2.45 3.56
CA ILE A 83 4.01 1.29 3.13
C ILE A 83 4.90 0.08 2.88
N VAL A 84 5.87 0.20 1.98
CA VAL A 84 6.73 -0.91 1.53
C VAL A 84 7.65 -1.41 2.65
N PHE A 85 8.10 -0.52 3.54
CA PHE A 85 8.91 -0.89 4.69
C PHE A 85 8.07 -1.33 5.90
N LYS A 86 6.73 -1.33 5.77
CA LYS A 86 5.76 -1.63 6.84
C LYS A 86 5.97 -0.78 8.10
N GLN A 87 6.49 0.44 7.94
CA GLN A 87 6.76 1.34 9.06
C GLN A 87 5.50 1.96 9.66
N TYR A 88 4.37 1.95 8.94
CA TYR A 88 3.08 2.41 9.47
C TYR A 88 2.39 1.38 10.38
N ASN A 89 2.73 0.09 10.21
CA ASN A 89 2.27 -1.00 11.05
C ASN A 89 3.25 -1.22 12.21
N GLN A 90 3.60 -0.19 13.00
CA GLN A 90 4.39 -0.40 14.21
C GLN A 90 3.59 -1.23 15.24
N THR A 91 3.53 -2.55 15.02
CA THR A 91 3.19 -3.60 15.98
C THR A 91 4.45 -4.08 16.73
N PHE A 92 5.50 -3.27 16.80
CA PHE A 92 6.65 -3.49 17.69
C PHE A 92 6.54 -2.68 18.99
N GLU A 93 5.35 -2.65 19.58
CA GLU A 93 5.16 -2.45 21.02
C GLU A 93 4.93 -3.82 21.69
N THR A 94 5.76 -4.80 21.34
CA THR A 94 5.99 -5.96 22.21
C THR A 94 7.19 -5.64 23.09
N HIS A 95 6.85 -5.40 24.37
CA HIS A 95 7.74 -5.28 25.53
C HIS A 95 8.29 -3.86 25.82
N ASN A 96 7.63 -3.22 26.79
CA ASN A 96 8.10 -2.11 27.63
C ASN A 96 7.75 -0.68 27.19
N SER A 97 6.46 -0.36 27.07
CA SER A 97 5.99 0.96 27.50
C SER A 97 4.86 0.78 28.52
N ALA A 98 5.20 1.00 29.78
CA ALA A 98 4.23 1.14 30.86
C ALA A 98 3.56 2.50 30.73
N THR A 99 2.78 2.70 29.68
CA THR A 99 1.75 3.73 29.66
C THR A 99 0.44 3.01 29.91
N PRO A 100 -0.28 3.30 31.01
CA PRO A 100 -1.63 2.77 31.16
C PRO A 100 -2.37 3.21 29.90
N LEU A 101 -3.08 2.29 29.27
CA LEU A 101 -4.12 2.60 28.30
C LEU A 101 -5.06 3.58 29.00
N GLN A 102 -4.77 4.88 28.87
CA GLN A 102 -5.75 5.91 29.11
C GLN A 102 -6.80 5.59 28.08
N GLU A 103 -7.89 5.01 28.57
CA GLU A 103 -9.20 4.98 27.96
C GLU A 103 -9.42 6.36 27.35
N ARG A 104 -9.00 6.51 26.09
CA ARG A 104 -9.18 7.72 25.32
C ARG A 104 -10.61 7.64 24.82
N SER A 105 -11.54 7.68 25.76
CA SER A 105 -12.81 8.35 25.56
C SER A 105 -12.42 9.76 25.10
N LEU A 106 -12.31 9.93 23.77
CA LEU A 106 -12.35 11.23 23.16
C LEU A 106 -13.61 11.87 23.74
N GLY A 107 -13.44 12.84 24.62
CA GLY A 107 -14.51 13.59 25.27
C GLY A 107 -15.35 14.33 24.25
N LEU A 108 -16.16 13.60 23.50
CA LEU A 108 -17.46 14.04 23.06
C LEU A 108 -18.41 13.82 24.23
N ASP A 109 -18.22 14.60 25.30
CA ASP A 109 -19.34 14.96 26.15
C ASP A 109 -20.15 16.03 25.38
N ILE A 110 -20.59 15.65 24.17
CA ILE A 110 -21.65 16.36 23.48
C ILE A 110 -22.85 16.04 24.34
N ASN A 111 -23.46 17.08 24.92
CA ASN A 111 -24.76 17.05 25.55
C ASN A 111 -25.73 16.21 24.69
N MET A 112 -25.75 14.91 24.95
CA MET A 112 -26.58 13.93 24.27
C MET A 112 -27.80 13.78 25.16
N ASP A 113 -28.97 14.00 24.58
CA ASP A 113 -30.24 13.80 25.26
C ASP A 113 -30.23 12.40 25.90
N SER A 114 -30.43 12.34 27.23
CA SER A 114 -30.38 11.11 28.01
C SER A 114 -31.42 10.06 27.59
N ARG A 115 -32.31 10.42 26.67
CA ARG A 115 -33.30 9.53 26.02
C ARG A 115 -32.74 8.78 24.80
N ILE A 116 -31.55 9.13 24.30
CA ILE A 116 -30.93 8.46 23.15
C ILE A 116 -30.26 7.18 23.62
N ILE A 117 -30.89 6.05 23.32
CA ILE A 117 -30.35 4.71 23.59
C ILE A 117 -29.49 4.29 22.38
N HIS A 118 -28.23 3.94 22.64
CA HIS A 118 -27.33 3.42 21.63
C HIS A 118 -27.42 1.89 21.60
N GLU A 119 -28.40 1.36 20.87
CA GLU A 119 -28.69 -0.08 20.83
C GLU A 119 -27.52 -0.94 20.33
N ASN A 120 -26.61 -0.37 19.54
CA ASN A 120 -25.51 -1.08 18.90
C ASN A 120 -24.13 -0.79 19.53
N ILE A 121 -24.07 -0.28 20.76
CA ILE A 121 -22.79 0.15 21.37
C ILE A 121 -21.74 -0.97 21.42
N VAL A 122 -22.15 -2.18 21.80
CA VAL A 122 -21.28 -3.37 21.91
C VAL A 122 -20.67 -3.74 20.56
N GLU A 123 -21.48 -3.72 19.50
CA GLU A 123 -21.01 -4.07 18.16
C GLU A 123 -20.13 -2.97 17.56
N LYS A 124 -20.45 -1.69 17.81
CA LYS A 124 -19.60 -0.56 17.43
C LYS A 124 -18.22 -0.63 18.08
N GLU A 125 -18.16 -0.95 19.38
CA GLU A 125 -16.90 -1.17 20.10
C GLU A 125 -16.12 -2.38 19.56
N ARG A 126 -16.82 -3.46 19.22
CA ARG A 126 -16.20 -4.65 18.60
C ARG A 126 -15.57 -4.31 17.25
N VAL A 127 -16.31 -3.61 16.38
CA VAL A 127 -15.84 -3.17 15.06
C VAL A 127 -14.65 -2.23 15.21
N GLN A 128 -14.71 -1.28 16.14
CA GLN A 128 -13.62 -0.35 16.40
C GLN A 128 -12.34 -1.08 16.82
N ARG A 129 -12.44 -2.02 17.78
CA ARG A 129 -11.29 -2.80 18.26
C ARG A 129 -10.63 -3.59 17.14
N ILE A 130 -11.42 -4.33 16.36
CA ILE A 130 -10.89 -5.11 15.22
C ILE A 130 -10.22 -4.21 14.19
N THR A 131 -10.81 -3.03 13.95
CA THR A 131 -10.24 -2.05 13.01
C THR A 131 -8.90 -1.51 13.50
N GLN A 132 -8.77 -1.25 14.80
CA GLN A 132 -7.51 -0.82 15.43
C GLN A 132 -6.46 -1.92 15.43
N GLU A 133 -6.84 -3.16 15.73
CA GLU A 133 -5.93 -4.32 15.63
C GLU A 133 -5.41 -4.52 14.21
N THR A 134 -6.23 -4.22 13.21
CA THR A 134 -5.90 -4.45 11.80
C THR A 134 -5.06 -3.33 11.17
N PHE A 135 -5.42 -2.06 11.39
CA PHE A 135 -4.77 -0.90 10.76
C PHE A 135 -3.87 -0.11 11.72
N GLY A 136 -3.93 -0.38 13.02
CA GLY A 136 -3.30 0.44 14.06
C GLY A 136 -4.06 1.72 14.37
N ASP A 137 -3.63 2.39 15.44
CA ASP A 137 -4.22 3.64 15.93
C ASP A 137 -3.73 4.88 15.18
N TYR A 138 -2.62 4.76 14.46
CA TYR A 138 -2.00 5.89 13.78
C TYR A 138 -2.67 6.23 12.44
N PRO A 139 -2.52 7.48 11.96
CA PRO A 139 -2.95 7.88 10.63
C PRO A 139 -2.29 7.04 9.55
N GLN A 140 -3.05 6.63 8.54
CA GLN A 140 -2.52 5.80 7.47
C GLN A 140 -1.72 6.63 6.45
N PRO A 141 -0.66 6.04 5.84
CA PRO A 141 0.11 6.72 4.81
C PRO A 141 -0.74 7.06 3.58
N GLN A 142 -0.36 8.13 2.87
CA GLN A 142 -1.12 8.62 1.72
C GLN A 142 -0.85 7.76 0.48
N LEU A 143 -1.84 6.94 0.14
CA LEU A 143 -1.85 6.14 -1.07
C LEU A 143 -3.02 6.57 -1.95
N GLU A 144 -2.72 7.01 -3.17
CA GLU A 144 -3.80 7.44 -4.07
C GLU A 144 -4.39 6.31 -4.90
N PHE A 145 -3.59 5.30 -5.23
CA PHE A 145 -3.95 4.27 -6.19
C PHE A 145 -3.41 2.91 -5.77
N ALA A 146 -4.30 1.92 -5.76
CA ALA A 146 -3.95 0.51 -5.63
C ALA A 146 -4.72 -0.32 -6.66
N GLN A 147 -4.10 -1.41 -7.12
CA GLN A 147 -4.71 -2.29 -8.09
C GLN A 147 -4.50 -3.74 -7.67
N TYR A 148 -5.59 -4.51 -7.64
CA TYR A 148 -5.58 -5.93 -7.39
C TYR A 148 -5.99 -6.70 -8.63
N LYS A 149 -5.20 -7.72 -8.98
CA LYS A 149 -5.45 -8.63 -10.10
C LYS A 149 -5.60 -10.04 -9.56
N LEU A 150 -6.77 -10.62 -9.75
CA LEU A 150 -7.06 -12.01 -9.42
C LEU A 150 -7.24 -12.80 -10.70
N GLU A 151 -6.56 -13.94 -10.78
CA GLU A 151 -6.74 -14.93 -11.83
C GLU A 151 -6.89 -16.29 -11.14
N THR A 152 -8.06 -16.90 -11.25
CA THR A 152 -8.36 -18.19 -10.60
C THR A 152 -9.08 -19.12 -11.55
N LYS A 153 -8.78 -20.42 -11.46
CA LYS A 153 -9.49 -21.46 -12.20
C LYS A 153 -10.56 -22.05 -11.29
N PHE A 154 -11.77 -22.18 -11.81
CA PHE A 154 -12.84 -22.84 -11.07
C PHE A 154 -12.51 -24.33 -10.97
N LYS A 155 -12.34 -24.82 -9.74
CA LYS A 155 -12.17 -26.25 -9.46
C LYS A 155 -13.43 -26.74 -8.76
N SER A 156 -14.11 -27.71 -9.36
CA SER A 156 -15.26 -28.39 -8.75
C SER A 156 -15.00 -29.87 -8.77
N ASP A 157 -15.20 -30.52 -7.62
CA ASP A 157 -15.08 -31.98 -7.47
C ASP A 157 -16.33 -32.73 -8.00
N LEU A 158 -17.39 -31.98 -8.30
CA LEU A 158 -18.58 -32.50 -8.98
C LEU A 158 -18.32 -32.55 -10.48
N ASN A 159 -18.12 -33.77 -11.00
CA ASN A 159 -18.04 -34.06 -12.43
C ASN A 159 -19.24 -33.45 -13.16
N GLY A 160 -18.99 -32.58 -14.16
CA GLY A 160 -20.03 -32.01 -15.04
C GLY A 160 -20.51 -30.60 -14.70
N SER A 161 -19.84 -29.84 -13.81
CA SER A 161 -20.17 -28.42 -13.66
C SER A 161 -19.70 -27.63 -14.90
N ILE A 162 -20.61 -26.85 -15.49
CA ILE A 162 -20.40 -26.02 -16.70
C ILE A 162 -19.19 -25.07 -16.58
N LEU A 163 -18.80 -24.71 -15.35
CA LEU A 163 -17.68 -23.81 -15.07
C LEU A 163 -16.34 -24.54 -14.85
N ALA A 164 -16.34 -25.83 -14.52
CA ALA A 164 -15.10 -26.60 -14.31
C ALA A 164 -14.46 -27.06 -15.62
N GLU A 165 -15.27 -27.20 -16.67
CA GLU A 165 -14.79 -27.52 -18.03
C GLU A 165 -14.27 -26.29 -18.79
N ARG A 166 -14.45 -25.07 -18.25
CA ARG A 166 -13.90 -23.86 -18.87
C ARG A 166 -12.39 -23.83 -18.71
N GLU A 167 -11.69 -23.84 -19.85
CA GLU A 167 -10.24 -23.72 -19.91
C GLU A 167 -9.75 -22.33 -19.47
N GLU A 168 -10.56 -21.29 -19.72
CA GLU A 168 -10.24 -19.91 -19.39
C GLU A 168 -10.43 -19.62 -17.88
N PRO A 169 -9.43 -19.01 -17.22
CA PRO A 169 -9.54 -18.61 -15.82
C PRO A 169 -10.47 -17.39 -15.65
N LEU A 170 -11.10 -17.33 -14.48
CA LEU A 170 -11.83 -16.16 -14.01
C LEU A 170 -10.82 -15.07 -13.67
N ARG A 171 -10.94 -13.92 -14.35
CA ARG A 171 -10.06 -12.76 -14.19
C ARG A 171 -10.85 -11.61 -13.59
N CYS A 172 -10.43 -11.13 -12.43
CA CYS A 172 -11.00 -9.94 -11.78
C CYS A 172 -9.92 -8.89 -11.59
N LEU A 173 -10.23 -7.65 -11.94
CA LEU A 173 -9.35 -6.50 -11.79
C LEU A 173 -10.07 -5.44 -10.96
N ILE A 174 -9.59 -5.22 -9.74
CA ILE A 174 -10.12 -4.18 -8.85
C ILE A 174 -9.12 -3.03 -8.84
N LYS A 175 -9.62 -1.81 -9.07
CA LYS A 175 -8.83 -0.58 -9.05
C LYS A 175 -9.41 0.37 -8.02
N PHE A 176 -8.58 0.78 -7.08
CA PHE A 176 -8.93 1.76 -6.07
C PHE A 176 -8.30 3.10 -6.39
N SER A 177 -9.05 4.17 -6.17
CA SER A 177 -8.59 5.55 -6.32
C SER A 177 -9.23 6.42 -5.26
N SER A 178 -8.41 7.03 -4.39
CA SER A 178 -8.86 7.94 -3.33
C SER A 178 -7.67 8.78 -2.88
N PRO A 179 -7.82 10.05 -2.47
CA PRO A 179 -6.70 10.82 -1.91
C PRO A 179 -6.09 10.18 -0.64
N HIS A 180 -6.90 9.43 0.13
CA HIS A 180 -6.50 8.75 1.36
C HIS A 180 -7.02 7.31 1.35
N LEU A 181 -6.53 6.48 0.42
CA LEU A 181 -7.10 5.15 0.19
C LEU A 181 -7.10 4.27 1.45
N LEU A 182 -5.97 4.17 2.14
CA LEU A 182 -5.84 3.29 3.30
C LEU A 182 -6.71 3.77 4.47
N GLU A 183 -6.81 5.08 4.68
CA GLU A 183 -7.70 5.66 5.68
C GLU A 183 -9.17 5.41 5.32
N ALA A 184 -9.52 5.53 4.04
CA ALA A 184 -10.86 5.21 3.57
C ALA A 184 -11.21 3.74 3.84
N LEU A 185 -10.28 2.81 3.57
CA LEU A 185 -10.46 1.38 3.87
C LEU A 185 -10.62 1.15 5.38
N LYS A 186 -9.78 1.77 6.22
CA LYS A 186 -9.89 1.74 7.68
C LYS A 186 -11.27 2.21 8.16
N SER A 187 -11.86 3.19 7.49
CA SER A 187 -13.18 3.76 7.86
C SER A 187 -14.39 2.94 7.40
N LEU A 188 -14.24 1.96 6.50
CA LEU A 188 -15.38 1.24 5.90
C LEU A 188 -16.22 0.50 6.93
N ALA A 189 -15.58 -0.25 7.83
CA ALA A 189 -16.28 -1.04 8.83
C ALA A 189 -16.90 -0.16 9.93
N PRO A 190 -16.18 0.82 10.53
CA PRO A 190 -16.78 1.76 11.47
C PRO A 190 -17.95 2.60 10.90
N ALA A 191 -17.95 2.85 9.59
CA ALA A 191 -19.03 3.56 8.91
C ALA A 191 -20.24 2.66 8.56
N GLY A 192 -20.16 1.35 8.80
CA GLY A 192 -21.21 0.39 8.46
C GLY A 192 -21.34 0.11 6.95
N ILE A 193 -20.32 0.43 6.16
CA ILE A 193 -20.31 0.20 4.70
C ILE A 193 -19.86 -1.22 4.37
N ALA A 194 -19.07 -1.84 5.24
CA ALA A 194 -18.57 -3.21 5.10
C ALA A 194 -18.55 -3.93 6.45
N ASP A 195 -18.65 -5.25 6.43
CA ASP A 195 -18.62 -6.07 7.64
C ASP A 195 -17.19 -6.19 8.20
N ALA A 196 -17.08 -6.21 9.53
CA ALA A 196 -15.82 -6.50 10.22
C ALA A 196 -15.72 -8.01 10.56
N PRO A 197 -14.56 -8.66 10.33
CA PRO A 197 -13.31 -8.08 9.87
C PRO A 197 -13.26 -7.85 8.35
N LEU A 198 -12.57 -6.78 7.93
CA LEU A 198 -12.32 -6.54 6.51
C LEU A 198 -11.46 -7.66 5.91
N SER A 199 -11.71 -7.97 4.64
CA SER A 199 -10.96 -9.00 3.92
C SER A 199 -9.45 -8.70 3.94
N PRO A 200 -8.59 -9.72 4.13
CA PRO A 200 -7.13 -9.58 4.01
C PRO A 200 -6.67 -8.95 2.68
N LEU A 201 -7.48 -9.08 1.62
CA LEU A 201 -7.20 -8.46 0.33
C LEU A 201 -7.24 -6.92 0.38
N LEU A 202 -7.99 -6.34 1.33
CA LEU A 202 -8.12 -4.90 1.53
C LEU A 202 -7.20 -4.40 2.64
N THR A 203 -6.86 -5.24 3.61
CA THR A 203 -6.05 -4.85 4.76
C THR A 203 -4.55 -5.06 4.53
N CYS A 204 -4.16 -5.98 3.64
CA CYS A 204 -2.77 -6.27 3.30
C CYS A 204 -2.31 -5.61 1.99
N ILE A 205 -2.75 -4.37 1.70
CA ILE A 205 -2.17 -3.62 0.57
C ILE A 205 -0.66 -3.43 0.89
N PRO A 206 0.25 -4.03 0.08
CA PRO A 206 1.68 -4.08 0.37
C PRO A 206 2.35 -2.71 0.30
#